data_AF-A0A0L8G506-F1
#
_entry.id   AF-A0A0L8G506-F1
#
_cell.length_a   1.000
_cell.length_b   1.000
_cell.length_c   1.000
_cell.angle_alpha   90.00
_cell.angle_beta   90.00
_cell.angle_gamma   90.00
#
_symmetry.space_group_name_H-M   'P 1'
#
loop_
_entity.id
_entity.type
_entity.pdbx_description
1 polymer ?
#
loop_
_entity_poly.entity_id
_entity_poly.type
_entity_poly.pdbx_seq_one_letter_code
_entity_poly.pdbx_strand_id
1 'polypeptide(L)'
;EGTVKGHINLDDKELETVERFCYLGSTISSNALLDEINVRIEQAATTFRKLTKRVWKNKRSDMKTKIRIYDACVVSTILYGSARSSMNQHTPQDLRPNMARQGHQC
;
A
#
# COMPACT_ATOMS: atom_id res chain seq x y z
N GLU A 1 -25.07 -13.28 -9.21
CA GLU A 1 -23.71 -13.79 -9.46
C GLU A 1 -23.34 -14.75 -8.35
N GLY A 2 -22.86 -15.95 -8.71
CA GLY A 2 -22.60 -17.02 -7.75
C GLY A 2 -21.22 -16.89 -7.13
N THR A 3 -21.17 -16.65 -5.82
CA THR A 3 -19.95 -16.82 -5.03
C THR A 3 -19.62 -18.31 -4.97
N VAL A 4 -18.55 -18.74 -5.63
CA VAL A 4 -18.01 -20.10 -5.45
C VAL A 4 -17.50 -20.20 -4.02
N LYS A 5 -18.25 -20.87 -3.15
CA LYS A 5 -17.82 -21.17 -1.78
C LYS A 5 -16.86 -22.35 -1.86
N GLY A 6 -15.57 -22.06 -1.97
CA GLY A 6 -14.52 -23.09 -1.93
C GLY A 6 -14.40 -23.65 -0.52
N HIS A 7 -14.60 -24.95 -0.35
CA HIS A 7 -14.28 -25.64 0.89
C HIS A 7 -12.78 -25.91 0.91
N ILE A 8 -12.06 -25.28 1.84
CA ILE A 8 -10.62 -25.48 2.03
C ILE A 8 -10.46 -26.40 3.26
N ASN A 9 -9.92 -27.59 3.04
CA ASN A 9 -9.62 -28.54 4.10
C ASN A 9 -8.12 -28.53 4.41
N LEU A 10 -7.77 -28.40 5.68
CA LEU A 10 -6.40 -28.56 6.18
C LEU A 10 -6.41 -29.76 7.13
N ASP A 11 -5.64 -30.81 6.82
CA ASP A 11 -5.55 -32.04 7.63
C ASP A 11 -6.93 -32.61 8.02
N ASP A 12 -7.81 -32.78 7.02
CA ASP A 12 -9.20 -33.26 7.16
C ASP A 12 -10.13 -32.36 8.02
N LYS A 13 -9.68 -31.15 8.35
CA LYS A 13 -10.48 -30.14 9.04
C LYS A 13 -10.89 -29.00 8.09
N GLU A 14 -12.18 -28.76 8.01
CA GLU A 14 -12.74 -27.65 7.23
C GLU A 14 -12.40 -26.31 7.90
N LEU A 15 -11.84 -25.38 7.12
CA LEU A 15 -11.52 -24.03 7.59
C LEU A 15 -12.76 -23.13 7.57
N GLU A 16 -12.98 -22.39 8.65
CA GLU A 16 -14.06 -21.41 8.76
C GLU A 16 -13.80 -20.20 7.85
N THR A 17 -14.81 -19.79 7.09
CA THR A 17 -14.77 -18.56 6.30
C THR A 17 -15.16 -17.37 7.16
N VAL A 18 -14.24 -16.44 7.40
CA VAL A 18 -14.48 -15.22 8.17
C VAL A 18 -14.48 -13.99 7.26
N GLU A 19 -15.40 -13.04 7.49
CA GLU A 19 -15.51 -11.81 6.70
C GLU A 19 -14.35 -10.82 6.99
N ARG A 20 -13.84 -10.86 8.22
CA ARG A 20 -12.74 -10.01 8.71
C ARG A 20 -11.79 -10.86 9.55
N PHE A 21 -10.51 -10.76 9.25
CA PHE A 21 -9.44 -11.48 9.93
C PHE A 21 -8.33 -10.50 10.31
N CYS A 22 -7.95 -10.43 11.59
CA CYS A 22 -6.80 -9.63 11.98
C CYS A 22 -5.51 -10.45 11.78
N TYR A 23 -4.64 -9.97 10.90
CA TYR A 23 -3.31 -10.52 10.70
C TYR A 23 -2.27 -9.47 11.05
N LEU A 24 -1.44 -9.75 12.06
CA LEU A 24 -0.34 -8.87 12.50
C LEU A 24 -0.76 -7.40 12.75
N GLY A 25 -1.97 -7.21 13.30
CA GLY A 25 -2.53 -5.88 13.59
C GLY A 25 -3.21 -5.19 12.40
N SER A 26 -3.30 -5.86 11.24
CA SER A 26 -4.03 -5.37 10.06
C SER A 26 -5.27 -6.22 9.82
N THR A 27 -6.42 -5.57 9.62
CA THR A 27 -7.68 -6.26 9.30
C THR A 27 -7.73 -6.58 7.82
N ILE A 28 -7.70 -7.87 7.50
CA ILE A 28 -7.93 -8.40 6.17
C ILE A 28 -9.42 -8.69 6.05
N SER A 29 -10.08 -8.06 5.10
CA SER A 29 -11.50 -8.23 4.80
C SER A 29 -11.71 -8.25 3.29
N SER A 30 -12.88 -8.71 2.84
CA SER A 30 -13.18 -8.80 1.40
C SER A 30 -13.06 -7.46 0.66
N ASN A 31 -13.27 -6.35 1.35
CA ASN A 31 -13.08 -4.98 0.86
C ASN A 31 -11.68 -4.40 1.12
N ALA A 32 -10.87 -5.00 1.99
CA ALA A 32 -9.52 -4.53 2.30
C ALA A 32 -8.60 -4.55 1.08
N LEU A 33 -8.85 -5.44 0.10
CA LEU A 33 -8.09 -5.48 -1.15
C LEU A 33 -8.26 -4.18 -1.97
N LEU A 34 -9.46 -3.60 -2.01
CA LEU A 34 -9.71 -2.34 -2.73
C LEU A 34 -9.03 -1.17 -2.02
N ASP A 35 -9.12 -1.14 -0.69
CA ASP A 35 -8.47 -0.10 0.12
C ASP A 35 -6.95 -0.16 0.00
N GLU A 36 -6.37 -1.38 0.01
CA GLU A 36 -4.94 -1.58 -0.19
C GLU A 36 -4.48 -1.13 -1.59
N ILE A 37 -5.25 -1.43 -2.63
CA ILE A 37 -4.98 -0.95 -4.00
C ILE A 37 -5.01 0.57 -4.05
N ASN A 38 -6.01 1.20 -3.43
CA ASN A 38 -6.13 2.66 -3.38
C ASN A 38 -4.92 3.30 -2.67
N VAL A 39 -4.51 2.75 -1.53
CA VAL A 39 -3.31 3.20 -0.80
C VAL A 39 -2.06 3.11 -1.69
N ARG A 40 -1.89 2.01 -2.42
CA ARG A 40 -0.75 1.82 -3.34
C ARG A 40 -0.78 2.83 -4.50
N ILE A 41 -1.96 3.14 -5.05
CA ILE A 41 -2.13 4.15 -6.10
C ILE A 41 -1.74 5.54 -5.57
N GLU A 42 -2.18 5.91 -4.38
CA GLU A 42 -1.83 7.19 -3.76
C GLU A 42 -0.33 7.34 -3.50
N GLN A 43 0.32 6.26 -3.06
CA GLN A 43 1.77 6.22 -2.90
C GLN A 43 2.49 6.37 -4.24
N ALA A 44 2.04 5.66 -5.28
CA ALA A 44 2.62 5.74 -6.61
C ALA A 44 2.48 7.16 -7.21
N ALA A 45 1.31 7.79 -7.03
CA ALA A 45 1.07 9.18 -7.40
C ALA A 45 2.02 10.13 -6.65
N THR A 46 2.27 9.88 -5.37
CA THR A 46 3.24 10.63 -4.56
C THR A 46 4.67 10.48 -5.08
N THR A 47 5.10 9.26 -5.39
CA THR A 47 6.41 8.97 -5.98
C THR A 47 6.57 9.70 -7.32
N PHE A 48 5.57 9.62 -8.19
CA PHE A 48 5.56 10.33 -9.46
C PHE A 48 5.70 11.84 -9.27
N ARG A 49 4.91 12.44 -8.35
CA ARG A 49 4.97 13.88 -8.02
C ARG A 49 6.37 14.32 -7.57
N LYS A 50 7.04 13.52 -6.74
CA LYS A 50 8.42 13.79 -6.28
C LYS A 50 9.42 13.82 -7.44
N LEU A 51 9.19 13.01 -8.47
CA LEU A 51 10.07 12.90 -9.65
C LEU A 51 9.77 13.95 -10.73
N THR A 52 8.56 14.54 -10.74
CA THR A 52 8.10 15.47 -11.79
C THR A 52 9.12 16.56 -12.14
N LYS A 53 9.73 17.22 -11.14
CA LYS A 53 10.69 18.31 -11.40
C LYS A 53 11.98 17.83 -12.08
N ARG A 54 12.52 16.70 -11.62
CA ARG A 54 13.85 16.20 -12.05
C ARG A 54 13.80 15.41 -13.34
N VAL A 55 12.69 14.71 -13.56
CA VAL A 55 12.59 13.75 -14.67
C VAL A 55 11.65 14.26 -15.76
N TRP A 56 10.43 14.67 -15.42
CA TRP A 56 9.41 15.03 -16.43
C TRP A 56 9.55 16.44 -16.97
N LYS A 57 9.74 17.43 -16.09
CA LYS A 57 9.97 18.84 -16.46
C LYS A 57 11.37 19.10 -17.01
N ASN A 58 12.27 18.12 -16.89
CA ASN A 58 13.60 18.23 -17.46
C ASN A 58 13.54 18.00 -18.99
N LYS A 59 14.03 18.98 -19.76
CA LYS A 59 14.10 18.90 -21.23
C LYS A 59 15.29 18.10 -21.73
N ARG A 60 16.29 17.84 -20.87
CA ARG A 60 17.51 17.09 -21.21
C ARG A 60 17.37 15.59 -20.95
N SER A 61 16.28 15.15 -20.31
CA SER A 61 16.05 13.73 -20.04
C SER A 61 15.46 13.04 -21.29
N ASP A 62 16.17 12.02 -21.76
CA ASP A 62 15.72 11.18 -22.86
C ASP A 62 14.47 10.37 -22.50
N MET A 63 13.61 10.12 -23.49
CA MET A 63 12.36 9.39 -23.31
C MET A 63 12.60 7.97 -22.77
N LYS A 64 13.65 7.28 -23.22
CA LYS A 64 13.96 5.92 -22.73
C LYS A 64 14.28 5.93 -21.24
N THR A 65 15.04 6.94 -20.80
CA THR A 65 15.33 7.15 -19.37
C THR A 65 14.06 7.44 -18.59
N LYS A 66 13.12 8.19 -19.18
CA LYS A 66 11.83 8.47 -18.53
C LYS A 66 11.02 7.21 -18.30
N ILE A 67 10.87 6.37 -19.31
CA ILE A 67 10.15 5.10 -19.21
C ILE A 67 10.79 4.21 -18.14
N ARG A 68 12.11 4.04 -18.16
CA ARG A 68 12.83 3.23 -17.17
C ARG A 68 12.60 3.69 -15.73
N ILE A 69 12.55 5.00 -15.49
CA ILE A 69 12.29 5.55 -14.15
C ILE A 69 10.83 5.31 -13.74
N TYR A 70 9.90 5.44 -14.67
CA TYR A 70 8.50 5.14 -14.40
C TYR A 70 8.31 3.67 -13.97
N ASP A 71 8.89 2.73 -14.72
CA ASP A 71 8.83 1.30 -14.39
C ASP A 71 9.51 1.00 -13.05
N ALA A 72 10.72 1.53 -12.85
CA ALA A 72 11.50 1.24 -11.66
C ALA A 72 10.94 1.86 -10.38
N CYS A 73 10.24 2.99 -10.44
CA CYS A 73 9.79 3.72 -9.25
C CYS A 73 8.26 3.72 -9.08
N VAL A 74 7.49 3.95 -10.15
CA VAL A 74 6.04 4.12 -10.06
C VAL A 74 5.36 2.75 -10.15
N VAL A 75 5.71 1.94 -11.14
CA VAL A 75 5.16 0.59 -11.29
C VAL A 75 5.57 -0.30 -10.11
N SER A 76 6.83 -0.22 -9.66
CA SER A 76 7.28 -0.96 -8.48
C SER A 76 6.54 -0.57 -7.18
N THR A 77 6.12 0.69 -7.03
CA THR A 77 5.30 1.14 -5.88
C THR A 77 3.92 0.49 -5.91
N ILE A 78 3.29 0.40 -7.09
CA ILE A 78 1.99 -0.26 -7.25
C ILE A 78 2.11 -1.78 -6.98
N LEU A 79 3.14 -2.41 -7.53
CA LEU A 79 3.30 -3.86 -7.50
C LEU A 79 3.73 -4.39 -6.13
N TYR A 80 4.72 -3.75 -5.51
CA TYR A 80 5.38 -4.28 -4.30
C TYR A 80 5.05 -3.51 -3.01
N GLY A 81 4.44 -2.31 -3.08
CA GLY A 81 3.88 -1.59 -1.93
C GLY A 81 4.82 -1.26 -0.76
N SER A 82 6.10 -1.64 -0.79
CA SER A 82 6.93 -1.64 0.44
C SER A 82 8.44 -1.44 0.23
N ALA A 83 8.93 -1.29 -0.99
CA ALA A 83 10.35 -0.99 -1.20
C ALA A 83 10.61 0.51 -1.14
N ARG A 84 10.82 1.02 0.09
CA ARG A 84 11.58 2.25 0.41
C ARG A 84 10.86 3.60 0.18
N SER A 85 9.85 3.87 1.01
CA SER A 85 9.41 5.26 1.32
C SER A 85 9.90 5.77 2.69
N SER A 86 10.70 4.99 3.43
CA SER A 86 11.34 5.42 4.68
C SER A 86 12.71 6.04 4.40
N MET A 87 12.72 7.22 3.80
CA MET A 87 13.85 8.15 3.93
C MET A 87 13.24 9.54 4.08
N ASN A 88 13.31 10.05 5.31
CA ASN A 88 12.82 11.35 5.82
C ASN A 88 11.33 11.46 6.13
N GLN A 89 10.94 10.92 7.30
CA GLN A 89 10.19 11.69 8.31
C GLN A 89 10.71 11.33 9.71
N HIS A 90 11.87 11.85 10.07
CA HIS A 90 12.20 12.06 11.48
C HIS A 90 12.56 13.54 11.64
N THR A 91 11.53 14.39 11.58
CA THR A 91 11.57 15.66 12.29
C THR A 91 10.85 15.40 13.62
N PRO A 92 11.55 15.27 14.75
CA PRO A 92 10.89 15.25 16.04
C PRO A 92 10.41 16.67 16.32
N GLN A 93 9.15 16.97 16.01
CA GLN A 93 8.46 18.12 16.57
C GLN A 93 7.12 17.67 17.15
N ASP A 94 6.98 18.00 18.43
CA ASP A 94 5.78 17.93 19.28
C ASP A 94 5.32 16.57 19.80
N LEU A 95 6.03 16.10 20.83
CA LEU A 95 5.37 15.47 21.98
C LEU A 95 4.49 16.53 22.68
N ARG A 96 3.19 16.51 22.40
CA ARG A 96 2.17 16.97 23.35
C ARG A 96 1.30 15.79 23.77
N PRO A 97 1.08 15.58 25.08
CA PRO A 97 0.32 14.44 25.59
C PRO A 97 -1.18 14.74 25.60
N ASN A 98 -1.96 13.66 25.56
CA ASN A 98 -3.42 13.54 25.67
C ASN A 98 -4.23 14.02 24.46
N MET A 99 -4.96 13.08 23.84
CA MET A 99 -6.34 12.80 24.25
C MET A 99 -6.75 11.36 23.85
N ALA A 100 -7.47 10.72 24.76
CA ALA A 100 -8.09 9.42 24.61
C ALA A 100 -9.20 9.40 23.53
N ARG A 101 -9.44 8.19 23.00
CA ARG A 101 -10.50 7.68 22.08
C ARG A 101 -9.87 7.16 20.79
N GLN A 102 -10.02 5.91 20.38
CA GLN A 102 -10.94 4.84 20.74
C GLN A 102 -10.21 3.50 20.64
N GLY A 103 -10.49 2.61 21.59
CA GLY A 103 -10.34 1.19 21.36
C GLY A 103 -11.23 0.78 20.19
N HIS A 104 -10.59 0.29 19.14
CA HIS A 104 -10.99 -0.77 18.23
C HIS A 104 -10.02 -0.72 17.04
N GLN A 105 -8.72 -0.79 17.35
CA GLN A 105 -7.82 -1.53 16.48
C GLN A 105 -7.91 -2.98 16.93
N CYS A 106 -7.92 -3.91 15.97
CA CYS A 106 -7.93 -5.32 16.26
C CYS A 106 -6.78 -5.75 17.19
#